data_AF-A0AAW0Y3S6-F1
#
_entry.id   AF-A0AAW0Y3S6-F1
#
_cell.length_a   1.000
_cell.length_b   1.000
_cell.length_c   1.000
_cell.angle_alpha   90.00
_cell.angle_beta   90.00
_cell.angle_gamma   90.00
#
_symmetry.space_group_name_H-M   'P 1'
#
loop_
_entity.id
_entity.type
_entity.pdbx_description
1 polymer ?
#
loop_
_entity_poly.entity_id
_entity_poly.type
_entity_poly.pdbx_seq_one_letter_code
_entity_poly.pdbx_strand_id
1 'polypeptide(L)'
;LYEPQPQPPKPRLMFKMPRVVPDQKTKFESDELFRRLARETEQVRYTGYRDRPVEERRQKCQSQCRDGYTEIAFVNTGTNLQLSFTPAPGGYSPDVDFNKEPGK
;
A
#
# COMPACT_ATOMS: atom_id res chain seq x y z
N LEU A 1 51.06 -4.37 35.73
CA LEU A 1 50.14 -4.38 34.58
C LEU A 1 48.74 -4.26 35.14
N TYR A 2 48.06 -3.13 34.92
CA TYR A 2 46.68 -2.94 35.39
C TYR A 2 45.75 -3.53 34.34
N GLU A 3 45.00 -4.56 34.71
CA GLU A 3 44.00 -5.17 33.82
C GLU A 3 42.72 -4.32 33.88
N PRO A 4 42.25 -3.75 32.75
CA PRO A 4 41.07 -2.89 32.77
C PRO A 4 39.82 -3.73 33.06
N GLN A 5 39.12 -3.38 34.15
CA GLN A 5 37.84 -3.96 34.52
C GLN A 5 36.82 -3.86 33.36
N PRO A 6 36.04 -4.92 33.07
CA PRO A 6 35.04 -4.87 32.01
C PRO A 6 33.96 -3.86 32.38
N GLN A 7 33.82 -2.81 31.58
CA GLN A 7 32.79 -1.80 31.80
C GLN A 7 31.41 -2.42 31.62
N PRO A 8 30.43 -2.14 32.51
CA PRO A 8 29.07 -2.62 32.34
C PRO A 8 28.50 -2.08 31.01
N PRO A 9 27.76 -2.91 30.25
CA PRO A 9 27.21 -2.49 28.98
C PRO A 9 26.26 -1.30 29.17
N LYS A 10 26.49 -0.24 28.40
CA LYS A 10 25.68 0.99 28.47
C LYS A 10 24.20 0.65 28.22
N PRO A 11 23.26 1.21 29.00
CA PRO A 11 21.83 0.95 28.81
C PRO A 11 21.41 1.30 27.39
N ARG A 12 20.86 0.33 26.65
CA ARG A 12 20.27 0.58 25.34
C ARG A 12 18.91 1.23 25.59
N LEU A 13 18.85 2.56 25.56
CA LEU A 13 17.59 3.30 25.53
C LEU A 13 16.81 2.88 24.28
N MET A 14 15.81 2.04 24.46
CA MET A 14 14.96 1.54 23.38
C MET A 14 13.88 2.58 23.10
N PHE A 15 14.20 3.61 22.32
CA PHE A 15 13.17 4.48 21.77
C PHE A 15 12.43 3.70 20.69
N LYS A 16 11.28 3.11 21.03
CA LYS A 16 10.39 2.53 20.02
C LYS A 16 9.80 3.68 19.22
N MET A 17 10.29 3.89 18.00
CA MET A 17 9.68 4.86 17.09
C MET A 17 8.22 4.47 16.83
N PRO A 18 7.25 5.36 17.09
CA PRO A 18 5.85 5.10 16.80
C PRO A 18 5.64 4.87 15.31
N ARG A 19 4.82 3.88 14.95
CA ARG A 19 4.47 3.60 13.55
C ARG A 19 3.61 4.70 12.92
N VAL A 20 2.92 5.48 13.75
CA VAL A 20 1.95 6.50 13.33
C VAL A 20 2.20 7.79 14.09
N VAL A 21 1.86 8.91 13.45
CA VAL A 21 1.86 10.22 14.10
C VAL A 21 0.72 10.30 15.14
N PRO A 22 0.85 11.10 16.21
CA PRO A 22 -0.18 11.22 17.25
C PRO A 22 -1.54 11.67 16.71
N ASP A 23 -1.56 12.68 15.83
CA ASP A 23 -2.80 13.17 15.19
C ASP A 23 -2.84 12.77 13.71
N GLN A 24 -3.31 11.55 13.47
CA GLN A 24 -3.42 10.98 12.13
C GLN A 24 -4.46 11.72 11.28
N LYS A 25 -5.54 12.22 11.90
CA LYS A 25 -6.62 12.92 11.19
C LYS A 25 -6.10 14.23 10.61
N THR A 26 -5.46 15.05 11.44
CA THR A 26 -4.84 16.30 10.99
C THR A 26 -3.78 16.03 9.93
N LYS A 27 -2.92 15.01 10.11
CA LYS A 27 -1.93 14.62 9.09
C LYS A 27 -2.60 14.25 7.77
N PHE A 28 -3.66 13.45 7.79
CA PHE A 28 -4.38 13.07 6.58
C PHE A 28 -5.02 14.27 5.86
N GLU A 29 -5.64 15.19 6.61
CA GLU A 29 -6.36 16.34 6.05
C GLU A 29 -5.42 17.46 5.57
N SER A 30 -4.28 17.65 6.25
CA SER A 30 -3.36 18.76 6.00
C SER A 30 -2.16 18.41 5.12
N ASP A 31 -1.78 17.13 4.96
CA ASP A 31 -0.62 16.78 4.14
C ASP A 31 -0.93 16.98 2.65
N GLU A 32 0.02 17.54 1.90
CA GLU A 32 -0.17 17.77 0.46
C GLU A 32 -0.30 16.48 -0.33
N LEU A 33 0.43 15.41 0.04
CA LEU A 33 0.36 14.13 -0.65
C LEU A 33 -1.04 13.54 -0.51
N PHE A 34 -1.55 13.45 0.72
CA PHE A 34 -2.91 12.94 0.96
C PHE A 34 -3.97 13.80 0.28
N ARG A 35 -3.85 15.13 0.33
CA ARG A 35 -4.76 16.04 -0.39
C ARG A 35 -4.73 15.86 -1.91
N ARG A 36 -3.58 15.53 -2.51
CA ARG A 36 -3.47 15.25 -3.95
C ARG A 36 -4.07 13.89 -4.31
N LEU A 37 -3.84 12.88 -3.46
CA LEU A 37 -4.36 11.51 -3.66
C LEU A 37 -5.88 11.40 -3.41
N ALA A 38 -6.44 12.23 -2.53
CA ALA A 38 -7.86 12.19 -2.16
C ALA A 38 -8.81 12.79 -3.20
N ARG A 39 -8.30 13.51 -4.21
CA ARG A 39 -9.13 14.02 -5.31
C ARG A 39 -9.61 12.85 -6.15
N GLU A 40 -10.86 12.92 -6.63
CA GLU A 40 -11.43 11.94 -7.57
C GLU A 40 -10.45 11.77 -8.74
N THR A 41 -9.75 10.64 -8.76
CA THR A 41 -8.57 10.48 -9.60
C THR A 41 -8.96 9.65 -10.81
N GLU A 42 -9.33 10.33 -11.89
CA GLU A 42 -9.57 9.71 -13.20
C GLU A 42 -8.36 8.93 -13.75
N GLN A 43 -7.18 9.07 -13.12
CA GLN A 43 -5.92 8.48 -13.58
C GLN A 43 -5.25 7.56 -12.55
N VAL A 44 -6.01 6.60 -12.01
CA VAL A 44 -5.43 5.42 -11.35
C VAL A 44 -5.19 4.34 -12.42
N ARG A 45 -4.00 3.76 -12.48
CA ARG A 45 -3.63 2.75 -13.50
C ARG A 45 -3.01 1.51 -12.90
N TYR A 46 -3.36 0.35 -13.45
CA TYR A 46 -2.70 -0.92 -13.15
C TYR A 46 -1.24 -0.89 -13.64
N THR A 47 -0.31 -1.25 -12.76
CA THR A 47 1.13 -1.16 -13.04
C THR A 47 1.81 -2.48 -13.36
N GLY A 48 1.15 -3.62 -13.13
CA GLY A 48 1.74 -4.94 -13.32
C GLY A 48 1.89 -5.35 -14.79
N TYR A 49 2.84 -6.25 -15.03
CA TYR A 49 3.10 -6.92 -16.31
C TYR A 49 3.21 -5.95 -17.50
N ARG A 50 3.93 -4.83 -17.35
CA ARG A 50 4.01 -3.77 -18.40
C ARG A 50 4.64 -4.27 -19.70
N ASP A 51 5.42 -5.33 -19.65
CA ASP A 51 6.05 -6.04 -20.77
C ASP A 51 5.05 -6.89 -21.59
N ARG A 52 3.83 -7.09 -21.10
CA ARG A 52 2.82 -7.99 -21.70
C ARG A 52 1.76 -7.25 -22.52
N PRO A 53 1.10 -7.93 -23.49
CA PRO A 53 -0.04 -7.38 -24.21
C PRO A 53 -1.16 -6.93 -23.27
N VAL A 54 -1.90 -5.87 -23.65
CA VAL A 54 -2.96 -5.28 -22.82
C VAL A 54 -4.01 -6.31 -22.38
N GLU A 55 -4.38 -7.24 -23.26
CA GLU A 55 -5.38 -8.25 -22.94
C GLU A 55 -4.91 -9.24 -21.86
N GLU A 56 -3.65 -9.69 -21.94
CA GLU A 56 -3.04 -10.54 -20.90
C GLU A 56 -2.98 -9.78 -19.57
N ARG A 57 -2.64 -8.48 -19.60
CA ARG A 57 -2.60 -7.62 -18.41
C ARG A 57 -3.97 -7.47 -17.75
N ARG A 58 -5.05 -7.35 -18.54
CA ARG A 58 -6.43 -7.28 -18.02
C ARG A 58 -6.79 -8.54 -17.26
N GLN A 59 -6.53 -9.72 -17.85
CA GLN A 59 -6.78 -11.01 -17.21
C GLN A 59 -5.95 -11.18 -15.94
N LYS A 60 -4.67 -10.78 -15.96
CA LYS A 60 -3.81 -10.81 -14.77
C LYS A 60 -4.29 -9.89 -13.66
N CYS A 61 -4.67 -8.66 -13.98
CA CYS A 61 -5.24 -7.72 -13.01
C CYS A 61 -6.49 -8.32 -12.35
N GLN A 62 -7.41 -8.87 -13.16
CA GLN A 62 -8.63 -9.51 -12.64
C GLN A 62 -8.31 -10.70 -11.72
N SER A 63 -7.37 -11.56 -12.10
CA SER A 63 -6.90 -12.68 -11.27
C SER A 63 -6.31 -12.19 -9.96
N GLN A 64 -5.39 -11.22 -9.99
CA GLN A 64 -4.75 -10.69 -8.80
C GLN A 64 -5.78 -10.09 -7.83
N CYS A 65 -6.74 -9.30 -8.34
CA CYS A 65 -7.83 -8.77 -7.52
C CYS A 65 -8.62 -9.90 -6.83
N ARG A 66 -8.93 -11.01 -7.54
CA ARG A 66 -9.57 -12.20 -6.94
C ARG A 66 -8.67 -12.90 -5.91
N ASP A 67 -7.37 -12.92 -6.15
CA ASP A 67 -6.35 -13.47 -5.24
C ASP A 67 -6.12 -12.57 -4.00
N GLY A 68 -6.73 -11.39 -3.95
CA GLY A 68 -6.70 -10.50 -2.80
C GLY A 68 -5.54 -9.51 -2.80
N TYR A 69 -4.91 -9.24 -3.94
CA TYR A 69 -3.88 -8.19 -4.04
C TYR A 69 -3.87 -7.55 -5.43
N THR A 70 -3.37 -6.33 -5.55
CA THR A 70 -3.06 -5.75 -6.87
C THR A 70 -2.08 -4.60 -6.70
N GLU A 71 -1.55 -4.09 -7.82
CA GLU A 71 -0.65 -2.94 -7.83
C GLU A 71 -1.18 -1.84 -8.76
N ILE A 72 -1.18 -0.62 -8.24
CA ILE A 72 -1.68 0.55 -8.95
C ILE A 72 -0.74 1.73 -8.80
N ALA A 73 -0.87 2.69 -9.71
CA ALA A 73 -0.25 3.99 -9.60
C ALA A 73 -1.26 5.11 -9.76
N PHE A 74 -1.10 6.14 -8.91
CA PHE A 74 -1.65 7.46 -9.13
C PHE A 74 -0.75 8.20 -10.12
N VAL A 75 -1.20 8.35 -11.37
CA VAL A 75 -0.39 8.93 -12.45
C VAL A 75 0.03 10.37 -12.12
N ASN A 76 -0.85 11.17 -11.53
CA ASN A 76 -0.60 12.57 -11.22
C ASN A 76 0.52 12.80 -10.20
N THR A 77 0.72 11.88 -9.26
CA THR A 77 1.73 12.00 -8.21
C THR A 77 2.91 11.04 -8.40
N GLY A 78 2.81 10.11 -9.37
CA GLY A 78 3.78 9.02 -9.54
C GLY A 78 3.80 8.04 -8.36
N THR A 79 2.78 8.06 -7.49
CA THR A 79 2.72 7.24 -6.29
C THR A 79 2.23 5.84 -6.65
N ASN A 80 3.03 4.81 -6.36
CA ASN A 80 2.66 3.42 -6.56
C ASN A 80 2.20 2.83 -5.23
N LEU A 81 1.09 2.09 -5.23
CA LEU A 81 0.57 1.38 -4.07
C LEU A 81 0.35 -0.09 -4.43
N GLN A 82 0.78 -0.96 -3.52
CA GLN A 82 0.32 -2.33 -3.50
C GLN A 82 -0.90 -2.41 -2.57
N LEU A 83 -2.01 -2.89 -3.12
CA LEU A 83 -3.25 -3.10 -2.39
C LEU A 83 -3.32 -4.56 -1.96
N SER A 84 -3.85 -4.78 -0.76
CA SER A 84 -4.22 -6.10 -0.26
C SER A 84 -5.67 -6.03 0.21
N PHE A 85 -6.49 -6.92 -0.33
CA PHE A 85 -7.89 -7.07 -0.01
C PHE A 85 -8.06 -8.19 1.02
N THR A 86 -9.07 -8.09 1.87
CA THR A 86 -9.29 -9.12 2.88
C THR A 86 -9.78 -10.40 2.20
N PRO A 87 -9.10 -11.55 2.34
CA PRO A 87 -9.59 -12.79 1.75
C PRO A 87 -10.89 -13.21 2.45
N ALA A 88 -11.96 -13.39 1.69
CA ALA A 88 -13.22 -13.89 2.22
C ALA A 88 -13.29 -15.42 2.17
N PRO A 89 -13.96 -16.06 3.14
CA PRO A 89 -14.28 -17.49 3.05
C PRO A 89 -15.17 -17.73 1.82
N GLY A 90 -14.67 -18.49 0.84
CA GLY A 90 -15.34 -18.74 -0.45
C GLY A 90 -14.67 -18.11 -1.68
N GLY A 91 -13.56 -17.40 -1.52
CA GLY A 91 -12.70 -16.96 -2.62
C GLY A 91 -13.07 -15.62 -3.28
N TYR A 92 -14.08 -14.91 -2.77
CA TYR A 92 -14.47 -13.59 -3.27
C TYR A 92 -14.46 -12.55 -2.14
N SER A 93 -13.45 -11.69 -2.13
CA SER A 93 -13.40 -10.57 -1.19
C SER A 93 -14.57 -9.60 -1.45
N PRO A 94 -15.33 -9.17 -0.42
CA PRO A 94 -16.35 -8.13 -0.58
C PRO A 94 -15.75 -6.79 -1.03
N ASP A 95 -14.43 -6.62 -0.90
CA ASP A 95 -13.69 -5.44 -1.34
C ASP A 95 -13.53 -5.40 -2.87
N VAL A 96 -13.82 -6.51 -3.58
CA VAL A 96 -13.65 -6.65 -5.04
C VAL A 96 -14.98 -7.03 -5.70
N ASP A 97 -15.60 -6.07 -6.38
CA ASP A 97 -16.90 -6.24 -7.01
C ASP A 97 -16.87 -5.91 -8.51
N PHE A 98 -16.81 -6.94 -9.34
CA PHE A 98 -16.85 -6.85 -10.81
C PHE A 98 -18.27 -6.70 -11.39
N ASN A 99 -19.31 -6.83 -10.56
CA ASN A 99 -20.71 -6.76 -11.00
C ASN A 99 -21.31 -5.38 -10.74
N LYS A 100 -20.65 -4.54 -9.95
CA LYS A 100 -21.11 -3.20 -9.59
C LYS A 100 -21.32 -2.29 -10.81
N GLU A 101 -20.37 -2.31 -11.75
CA GLU A 101 -20.43 -1.46 -12.95
C GLU A 101 -19.85 -2.23 -14.15
N PRO A 102 -20.61 -2.43 -15.25
CA PRO A 102 -20.12 -3.15 -16.42
C PRO A 102 -18.86 -2.52 -17.01
N GLY A 103 -17.81 -3.33 -17.17
CA GLY A 103 -16.53 -2.89 -17.72
C GLY A 103 -15.54 -2.32 -16.70
N LYS A 104 -15.87 -2.33 -15.39
CA LYS A 104 -14.96 -2.02 -14.30
C LYS A 104 -14.78 -3.19 -13.33
#